data_AF-A0AA41V9G3-F1
#
_entry.id   AF-A0AA41V9G3-F1
#
_cell.length_a   1.000
_cell.length_b   1.000
_cell.length_c   1.000
_cell.angle_alpha   90.00
_cell.angle_beta   90.00
_cell.angle_gamma   90.00
#
_symmetry.space_group_name_H-M   'P 1'
#
loop_
_entity.id
_entity.type
_entity.pdbx_description
1 polymer ?
#
loop_
_entity_poly.entity_id
_entity_poly.type
_entity_poly.pdbx_seq_one_letter_code
_entity_poly.pdbx_strand_id
1 'polypeptide(L)' 'MKGVRRCITSAGLYIPGAIAVLPSTALMLVVAVQIAGCKIVVLATPPGKDGSIWE' A
#
# COMPACT_ATOMS: atom_id res chain seq x y z
N MET A 1 -6.43 12.14 30.08
CA MET A 1 -6.53 12.78 28.75
C MET A 1 -6.73 11.68 27.71
N LYS A 2 -7.86 11.66 26.97
CA LYS A 2 -8.06 10.71 25.85
C LYS A 2 -7.58 11.35 24.56
N GLY A 3 -6.63 10.72 23.86
CA GLY A 3 -6.16 11.17 22.56
C GLY A 3 -7.20 10.92 21.46
N VAL A 4 -7.41 11.91 20.58
CA VAL A 4 -8.26 11.79 19.39
C VAL A 4 -7.39 11.27 18.23
N ARG A 5 -7.82 10.18 17.58
CA ARG A 5 -7.15 9.61 16.40
C ARG A 5 -7.94 9.96 15.15
N ARG A 6 -7.24 10.47 14.13
CA ARG A 6 -7.79 10.79 12.81
C ARG A 6 -6.95 10.11 11.76
N CYS A 7 -7.59 9.52 10.77
CA CYS A 7 -6.90 8.94 9.62
C CYS A 7 -6.44 10.03 8.65
N ILE A 8 -5.47 9.67 7.83
CA ILE A 8 -5.01 10.54 6.74
C ILE A 8 -6.04 10.43 5.60
N THR A 9 -6.34 11.55 4.94
CA THR A 9 -7.31 11.57 3.83
C THR A 9 -6.86 10.74 2.64
N SER A 10 -5.55 10.79 2.34
CA SER A 10 -4.92 10.06 1.24
C SER A 10 -3.59 9.42 1.67
N ALA A 11 -3.38 8.16 1.31
CA ALA A 11 -2.14 7.44 1.56
C ALA A 11 -1.58 6.85 0.25
N GLY A 12 -0.27 7.05 0.02
CA GLY A 12 0.48 6.39 -1.05
C GLY A 12 1.29 5.23 -0.50
N LEU A 13 1.14 4.06 -1.11
CA LEU A 13 1.78 2.80 -0.72
C LEU A 13 2.73 2.41 -1.84
N TYR A 14 4.03 2.38 -1.55
CA TYR A 14 5.03 1.87 -2.49
C TYR A 14 5.37 0.42 -2.15
N ILE A 15 5.30 -0.45 -3.15
CA ILE A 15 5.69 -1.85 -3.02
C ILE A 15 6.93 -2.05 -3.91
N PRO A 16 8.08 -2.44 -3.33
CA PRO A 16 9.23 -2.79 -4.13
C PRO A 16 8.95 -4.09 -4.89
N GLY A 17 9.18 -4.09 -6.20
CA GLY A 17 8.86 -5.21 -7.10
C GLY A 17 9.94 -5.58 -8.12
N ALA A 18 11.18 -5.10 -7.95
CA ALA A 18 12.21 -5.20 -8.99
C ALA A 18 12.76 -6.61 -9.23
N ILE A 19 12.77 -7.48 -8.21
CA ILE A 19 13.42 -8.81 -8.28
C ILE A 19 12.51 -9.94 -7.79
N ALA A 20 11.48 -9.60 -7.02
CA ALA A 20 10.48 -10.52 -6.51
C ALA A 20 9.17 -9.78 -6.28
N VAL A 21 8.05 -10.41 -6.61
CA VAL A 21 6.72 -9.93 -6.25
C VAL A 21 6.54 -10.13 -4.75
N LEU A 22 6.24 -9.06 -4.01
CA LEU A 22 6.06 -9.06 -2.55
C LEU A 22 4.59 -8.86 -2.17
N PRO A 23 3.71 -9.87 -2.41
CA PRO A 23 2.29 -9.74 -2.12
C PRO A 23 2.01 -9.59 -0.61
N SER A 24 2.90 -10.11 0.24
CA SER A 24 2.80 -9.98 1.70
C SER A 24 2.98 -8.53 2.17
N THR A 25 3.91 -7.78 1.57
CA THR A 25 4.11 -6.34 1.86
C THR A 25 2.90 -5.54 1.39
N ALA A 26 2.36 -5.86 0.22
CA ALA A 26 1.13 -5.26 -0.28
C ALA A 26 -0.02 -5.43 0.72
N LEU A 27 -0.24 -6.67 1.17
CA LEU A 27 -1.29 -7.01 2.12
C LEU A 27 -1.13 -6.24 3.44
N MET A 28 0.10 -6.19 3.99
CA MET A 28 0.39 -5.51 5.24
C MET A 28 0.02 -4.01 5.19
N LEU A 29 0.41 -3.33 4.12
CA LEU A 29 0.17 -1.89 3.98
C LEU A 29 -1.30 -1.59 3.70
N VAL A 30 -1.93 -2.35 2.80
CA VAL A 30 -3.33 -2.15 2.41
C VAL A 30 -4.27 -2.39 3.60
N VAL A 31 -4.06 -3.48 4.35
CA VAL A 31 -4.89 -3.81 5.52
C VAL A 31 -4.79 -2.73 6.59
N ALA A 32 -3.59 -2.22 6.88
CA ALA A 32 -3.41 -1.14 7.87
C ALA A 32 -4.15 0.14 7.48
N VAL A 33 -4.06 0.54 6.20
CA VAL A 33 -4.70 1.76 5.68
C VAL A 33 -6.23 1.61 5.63
N GLN A 34 -6.72 0.40 5.34
CA GLN A 34 -8.14 0.09 5.35
C GLN A 34 -8.73 0.14 6.77
N ILE A 35 -8.04 -0.42 7.76
CA ILE A 35 -8.44 -0.34 9.19
C ILE A 35 -8.39 1.11 9.68
N ALA A 36 -7.42 1.90 9.21
CA ALA A 36 -7.35 3.31 9.53
C ALA A 36 -8.53 4.12 8.93
N GLY A 37 -9.18 3.64 7.87
CA GLY A 37 -10.31 4.33 7.24
C GLY A 37 -9.87 5.49 6.32
N CYS A 38 -8.70 5.38 5.70
CA CYS A 38 -8.25 6.35 4.70
C CYS A 38 -9.17 6.29 3.46
N LYS A 39 -9.59 7.45 2.95
CA LYS A 39 -10.53 7.52 1.82
C LYS A 39 -9.87 7.26 0.47
N ILE A 40 -8.62 7.72 0.32
CA ILE A 40 -7.87 7.61 -0.93
C ILE A 40 -6.62 6.77 -0.65
N VAL A 41 -6.46 5.69 -1.41
CA VAL A 41 -5.35 4.75 -1.28
C VAL A 41 -4.75 4.54 -2.67
N VAL A 42 -3.48 4.90 -2.84
CA VAL A 42 -2.75 4.76 -4.11
C VAL A 42 -1.64 3.75 -3.92
N LEU A 43 -1.53 2.77 -4.82
CA LEU A 43 -0.49 1.76 -4.78
C LEU A 43 0.43 1.95 -5.99
N ALA A 44 1.73 2.03 -5.73
CA ALA A 44 2.77 2.15 -6.74
C ALA A 44 3.73 0.96 -6.62
N THR A 45 3.90 0.22 -7.71
CA THR A 45 4.90 -0.84 -7.83
C THR A 45 5.63 -0.65 -9.16
N PRO A 46 6.96 -0.78 -9.21
CA PRO A 46 7.65 -0.84 -10.49
C PRO A 46 7.16 -2.06 -11.26
N PRO A 47 6.87 -1.95 -12.57
CA PRO A 47 6.52 -3.10 -13.37
C PRO A 47 7.75 -4.01 -13.56
N GLY A 48 7.49 -5.30 -13.73
CA GLY A 48 8.46 -6.29 -14.18
C GLY A 48 8.96 -5.98 -15.60
N LYS A 49 9.94 -6.76 -16.05
CA LYS A 49 10.64 -6.54 -17.33
C LYS A 49 9.69 -6.56 -18.53
N ASP A 50 8.63 -7.36 -18.46
CA ASP A 50 7.60 -7.50 -19.49
C ASP A 50 6.43 -6.52 -19.33
N GLY A 51 6.51 -5.58 -18.37
CA GLY A 51 5.44 -4.66 -18.02
C GLY A 51 4.40 -5.24 -17.04
N SER A 52 4.49 -6.54 -16.72
CA SER A 52 3.64 -7.21 -15.74
C SER A 52 3.87 -6.67 -14.33
N ILE A 53 2.79 -6.50 -13.56
CA ILE A 53 2.84 -5.96 -12.18
C ILE A 53 2.83 -7.06 -11.10
N TRP A 54 2.33 -8.27 -11.41
CA TRP A 54 2.09 -9.34 -10.44
C TRP A 54 2.48 -10.72 -10.96
N GLU A 55 3.42 -10.77 -11.91
CA GLU A 55 3.90 -12.00 -12.55
C GLU A 55 5.39 -12.20 -12.30
#